data_AF-A0A2V8HQE9-F1
#
_entry.id   AF-A0A2V8HQE9-F1
#
_cell.length_a   1.000
_cell.length_b   1.000
_cell.length_c   1.000
_cell.angle_alpha   90.00
_cell.angle_beta   90.00
_cell.angle_gamma   90.00
#
_symmetry.space_group_name_H-M   'P 1'
#
loop_
_entity.id
_entity.type
_entity.pdbx_description
1 polymer ?
#
loop_
_entity_poly.entity_id
_entity_poly.type
_entity_poly.pdbx_seq_one_letter_code
_entity_poly.pdbx_strand_id
1 'polypeptide(L)'
;MGRAAAKYPDDTETAAFYALALAAAADPADKTYVDQLKAGAILEKLWEALPDHPGLAHYIIHSYDVPALASRALAAARRYARIAPSAPHALHMPSHTFTRLGYWQDSIGTNVLSAAAARKEGQLGEELHALDYQVYAYLQTGQDRAAKRVVDSLPQIAPRFDPNLVAGAAPGSAGVFALAAIPARYAMERGAWAAAAKLDVHASRFPFADAMTWFARAVGSARTKDVAAARAAIDELQKLTDSLTQAGERYWAEQVAIQRLDATAWLALAEAKPDEALSTMRTAAEREDATEKSAITPGPLAPARELLGEMLLQLKQPKPALAEFEATLAREPNRFRALSGAATAALQAGDRARQLIKICARADVPARADLTAARRIAMRTSK
;
A
#
# COMPACT_ATOMS: atom_id res chain seq x y z
N MET A 1 -14.30 -18.86 -19.31
CA MET A 1 -12.94 -19.33 -19.61
C MET A 1 -12.71 -20.83 -19.39
N GLY A 2 -13.07 -21.43 -18.24
CA GLY A 2 -12.79 -22.87 -18.00
C GLY A 2 -13.30 -23.83 -19.09
N ARG A 3 -14.50 -23.62 -19.64
CA ARG A 3 -15.01 -24.40 -20.79
C ARG A 3 -14.17 -24.25 -22.06
N ALA A 4 -13.61 -23.06 -22.30
CA ALA A 4 -12.76 -22.80 -23.47
C ALA A 4 -11.41 -23.52 -23.31
N ALA A 5 -10.78 -23.44 -22.13
CA ALA A 5 -9.54 -24.15 -21.83
C ALA A 5 -9.68 -25.67 -21.94
N ALA A 6 -10.83 -26.23 -21.53
CA ALA A 6 -11.11 -27.66 -21.71
C ALA A 6 -11.31 -28.04 -23.20
N LYS A 7 -11.86 -27.14 -24.02
CA LYS A 7 -12.08 -27.37 -25.45
C LYS A 7 -10.79 -27.23 -26.28
N TYR A 8 -9.87 -26.36 -25.85
CA TYR A 8 -8.61 -26.06 -26.54
C TYR A 8 -7.42 -26.30 -25.60
N PRO A 9 -7.12 -27.56 -25.22
CA PRO A 9 -6.12 -27.89 -24.19
C PRO A 9 -4.68 -27.55 -24.58
N ASP A 10 -4.39 -27.48 -25.89
CA ASP A 10 -3.05 -27.17 -26.42
C ASP A 10 -2.86 -25.67 -26.73
N ASP A 11 -3.91 -24.85 -26.57
CA ASP A 11 -3.83 -23.41 -26.76
C ASP A 11 -3.34 -22.72 -25.48
N THR A 12 -2.07 -22.29 -25.52
CA THR A 12 -1.38 -21.62 -24.43
C THR A 12 -2.06 -20.31 -24.01
N GLU A 13 -2.63 -19.56 -24.95
CA GLU A 13 -3.31 -18.30 -24.64
C GLU A 13 -4.63 -18.57 -23.94
N THR A 14 -5.40 -19.55 -24.41
CA THR A 14 -6.65 -19.93 -23.74
C THR A 14 -6.39 -20.40 -22.29
N ALA A 15 -5.30 -21.15 -22.06
CA ALA A 15 -4.88 -21.56 -20.72
C ALA A 15 -4.45 -20.35 -19.86
N ALA A 16 -3.65 -19.42 -20.40
CA ALA A 16 -3.22 -18.21 -19.70
C ALA A 16 -4.40 -17.32 -19.31
N PHE A 17 -5.36 -17.09 -20.22
CA PHE A 17 -6.57 -16.32 -19.92
C PHE A 17 -7.50 -17.02 -18.92
N TYR A 18 -7.54 -18.36 -18.90
CA TYR A 18 -8.25 -19.09 -17.86
C TYR A 18 -7.63 -18.87 -16.48
N ALA A 19 -6.30 -18.95 -16.39
CA ALA A 19 -5.59 -18.66 -15.14
C ALA A 19 -5.82 -17.21 -14.66
N LEU A 20 -5.76 -16.23 -15.57
CA LEU A 20 -6.08 -14.84 -15.24
C LEU A 20 -7.51 -14.70 -14.70
N ALA A 21 -8.49 -15.33 -15.36
CA ALA A 21 -9.89 -15.27 -14.94
C ALA A 21 -10.12 -15.96 -13.58
N LEU A 22 -9.39 -17.03 -13.27
CA LEU A 22 -9.40 -17.66 -11.95
C LEU A 22 -8.89 -16.69 -10.87
N ALA A 23 -7.70 -16.12 -11.08
CA ALA A 23 -7.11 -15.20 -10.13
C ALA A 23 -7.97 -13.95 -9.91
N ALA A 24 -8.57 -13.40 -10.96
CA ALA A 24 -9.45 -12.23 -10.88
C ALA A 24 -10.79 -12.53 -10.18
N ALA A 25 -11.26 -13.78 -10.20
CA ALA A 25 -12.50 -14.21 -9.56
C ALA A 25 -12.30 -14.73 -8.13
N ALA A 26 -11.06 -14.82 -7.65
CA ALA A 26 -10.75 -15.34 -6.33
C ALA A 26 -11.40 -14.48 -5.23
N ASP A 27 -11.99 -15.12 -4.23
CA ASP A 27 -12.57 -14.45 -3.08
C ASP A 27 -11.44 -13.79 -2.24
N PRO A 28 -11.43 -12.46 -2.05
CA PRO A 28 -10.45 -11.80 -1.18
C PRO A 28 -10.47 -12.27 0.28
N ALA A 29 -11.56 -12.91 0.73
CA ALA A 29 -11.67 -13.51 2.05
C ALA A 29 -11.07 -14.93 2.14
N ASP A 30 -10.81 -15.61 1.02
CA ASP A 30 -10.21 -16.94 1.02
C ASP A 30 -8.70 -16.88 1.32
N LYS A 31 -8.33 -17.22 2.56
CA LYS A 31 -6.93 -17.30 3.01
C LYS A 31 -6.24 -18.61 2.66
N THR A 32 -6.93 -19.57 2.02
CA THR A 32 -6.30 -20.77 1.47
C THR A 32 -5.73 -20.54 0.06
N TYR A 33 -6.15 -19.45 -0.58
CA TYR A 33 -5.67 -18.97 -1.88
C TYR A 33 -5.77 -20.03 -2.99
N VAL A 34 -6.81 -20.88 -2.96
CA VAL A 34 -6.91 -22.04 -3.87
C VAL A 34 -6.91 -21.60 -5.33
N ASP A 35 -7.66 -20.54 -5.66
CA ASP A 35 -7.77 -20.07 -7.05
C ASP A 35 -6.50 -19.39 -7.52
N GLN A 36 -5.84 -18.61 -6.67
CA GLN A 36 -4.55 -17.98 -6.96
C GLN A 36 -3.46 -19.03 -7.18
N LEU A 37 -3.38 -20.05 -6.32
CA LEU A 37 -2.41 -21.14 -6.44
C LEU A 37 -2.67 -21.98 -7.69
N LYS A 38 -3.94 -22.24 -8.02
CA LYS A 38 -4.32 -22.94 -9.25
C LYS A 38 -3.97 -22.14 -10.50
N ALA A 39 -4.27 -20.84 -10.52
CA ALA A 39 -3.91 -19.94 -11.61
C ALA A 39 -2.40 -19.92 -11.80
N GLY A 40 -1.65 -19.72 -10.72
CA GLY A 40 -0.19 -19.70 -10.74
C GLY A 40 0.40 -21.02 -11.25
N ALA A 41 -0.10 -22.18 -10.83
CA ALA A 41 0.39 -23.47 -11.32
C ALA A 41 0.21 -23.66 -12.85
N ILE A 42 -0.89 -23.16 -13.41
CA ILE A 42 -1.10 -23.16 -14.87
C ILE A 42 -0.07 -22.25 -15.54
N LEU A 43 0.11 -21.03 -15.01
CA LEU A 43 0.99 -20.01 -15.60
C LEU A 43 2.48 -20.38 -15.49
N GLU A 44 2.91 -20.90 -14.35
CA GLU A 44 4.30 -21.33 -14.10
C GLU A 44 4.71 -22.44 -15.08
N LYS A 45 3.82 -23.40 -15.34
CA LYS A 45 4.07 -24.46 -16.35
C LYS A 45 4.24 -23.87 -17.76
N LEU A 46 3.41 -22.91 -18.15
CA LEU A 46 3.54 -22.24 -19.45
C LEU A 46 4.82 -21.39 -19.52
N TRP A 47 5.21 -20.77 -18.41
CA TRP A 47 6.37 -19.90 -18.31
C TRP A 47 7.71 -20.64 -18.51
N GLU A 48 7.78 -21.92 -18.13
CA GLU A 48 8.95 -22.75 -18.41
C GLU A 48 9.23 -22.87 -19.92
N ALA A 49 8.18 -22.99 -20.73
CA ALA A 49 8.29 -23.09 -22.18
C ALA A 49 8.42 -21.72 -22.86
N LEU A 50 7.82 -20.67 -22.29
CA LEU A 50 7.71 -19.34 -22.87
C LEU A 50 8.17 -18.24 -21.88
N PRO A 51 9.45 -18.24 -21.48
CA PRO A 51 9.96 -17.39 -20.38
C PRO A 51 10.00 -15.90 -20.69
N ASP A 52 9.79 -15.51 -21.95
CA ASP A 52 9.73 -14.11 -22.39
C ASP A 52 8.30 -13.70 -22.84
N HIS A 53 7.28 -14.52 -22.55
CA HIS A 53 5.90 -14.16 -22.89
C HIS A 53 5.36 -13.06 -21.97
N PRO A 54 5.01 -11.87 -22.48
CA PRO A 54 4.61 -10.74 -21.63
C PRO A 54 3.34 -11.04 -20.82
N GLY A 55 2.37 -11.74 -21.41
CA GLY A 55 1.13 -12.11 -20.73
C GLY A 55 1.36 -13.06 -19.54
N LEU A 56 2.30 -14.00 -19.65
CA LEU A 56 2.58 -14.94 -18.56
C LEU A 56 3.27 -14.24 -17.38
N ALA A 57 4.26 -13.39 -17.66
CA ALA A 57 4.91 -12.59 -16.63
C ALA A 57 3.89 -11.73 -15.86
N HIS A 58 3.02 -11.07 -16.62
CA HIS A 58 1.96 -10.21 -16.10
C HIS A 58 0.99 -10.99 -15.20
N TYR A 59 0.47 -12.12 -15.69
CA TYR A 59 -0.55 -12.88 -14.98
C TYR A 59 0.03 -13.57 -13.74
N ILE A 60 1.28 -14.03 -13.77
CA ILE A 60 1.97 -14.57 -12.58
C ILE A 60 2.05 -13.50 -11.48
N ILE A 61 2.39 -12.27 -11.83
CA ILE A 61 2.46 -11.16 -10.86
C ILE A 61 1.08 -10.93 -10.24
N HIS A 62 0.01 -10.86 -11.04
CA HIS A 62 -1.34 -10.68 -10.52
C HIS A 62 -1.83 -11.86 -9.67
N SER A 63 -1.57 -13.10 -10.08
CA SER A 63 -1.98 -14.30 -9.34
C SER A 63 -1.36 -14.36 -7.94
N TYR A 64 -0.21 -13.73 -7.74
CA TYR A 64 0.50 -13.77 -6.46
C TYR A 64 0.64 -12.40 -5.78
N ASP A 65 -0.18 -11.39 -6.15
CA ASP A 65 -0.15 -10.04 -5.57
C ASP A 65 -0.81 -9.95 -4.16
N VAL A 66 -0.47 -10.91 -3.30
CA VAL A 66 -0.84 -10.93 -1.87
C VAL A 66 0.40 -11.27 -1.04
N PRO A 67 0.53 -10.75 0.20
CA PRO A 67 1.75 -10.94 1.00
C PRO A 67 2.20 -12.40 1.13
N ALA A 68 1.26 -13.33 1.31
CA ALA A 68 1.56 -14.75 1.50
C ALA A 68 2.16 -15.44 0.26
N LEU A 69 1.90 -14.92 -0.95
CA LEU A 69 2.31 -15.54 -2.22
C LEU A 69 3.34 -14.72 -2.99
N ALA A 70 3.57 -13.46 -2.65
CA ALA A 70 4.36 -12.50 -3.41
C ALA A 70 5.78 -12.99 -3.80
N SER A 71 6.41 -13.82 -2.96
CA SER A 71 7.75 -14.37 -3.24
C SER A 71 7.79 -15.23 -4.51
N ARG A 72 6.67 -15.90 -4.86
CA ARG A 72 6.55 -16.72 -6.06
C ARG A 72 6.59 -15.89 -7.35
N ALA A 73 6.06 -14.67 -7.33
CA ALA A 73 6.10 -13.77 -8.48
C ALA A 73 7.46 -13.09 -8.73
N LEU A 74 8.43 -13.23 -7.81
CA LEU A 74 9.68 -12.45 -7.88
C LEU A 74 10.47 -12.68 -9.17
N ALA A 75 10.51 -13.91 -9.67
CA ALA A 75 11.20 -14.23 -10.92
C ALA A 75 10.56 -13.53 -12.13
N ALA A 76 9.22 -13.54 -12.20
CA ALA A 76 8.46 -12.84 -13.23
C ALA A 76 8.64 -11.32 -13.12
N ALA A 77 8.49 -10.75 -11.91
CA ALA A 77 8.67 -9.32 -11.65
C ALA A 77 10.05 -8.80 -12.09
N ARG A 78 11.12 -9.55 -11.79
CA ARG A 78 12.49 -9.18 -12.20
C ARG A 78 12.73 -9.24 -13.72
N ARG A 79 11.88 -9.93 -14.48
CA ARG A 79 12.02 -10.07 -15.93
C ARG A 79 11.07 -9.16 -16.70
N TYR A 80 9.87 -8.91 -16.18
CA TYR A 80 8.78 -8.34 -16.97
C TYR A 80 9.10 -6.96 -17.59
N ALA A 81 9.73 -6.06 -16.82
CA ALA A 81 10.14 -4.74 -17.33
C ALA A 81 11.13 -4.82 -18.52
N ARG A 82 11.90 -5.91 -18.67
CA ARG A 82 12.76 -6.14 -19.85
C ARG A 82 12.03 -6.77 -21.02
N ILE A 83 10.96 -7.53 -20.75
CA ILE A 83 10.16 -8.20 -21.79
C ILE A 83 9.34 -7.18 -22.58
N ALA A 84 8.73 -6.20 -21.90
CA ALA A 84 7.90 -5.18 -22.53
C ALA A 84 8.30 -3.75 -22.08
N PRO A 85 9.50 -3.27 -22.46
CA PRO A 85 10.08 -2.04 -21.91
C PRO A 85 9.40 -0.75 -22.40
N SER A 86 8.54 -0.82 -23.41
CA SER A 86 7.80 0.34 -23.95
C SER A 86 6.39 0.48 -23.38
N ALA A 87 5.86 -0.53 -22.69
CA ALA A 87 4.50 -0.51 -22.17
C ALA A 87 4.48 0.04 -20.73
N PRO A 88 3.80 1.18 -20.46
CA PRO A 88 3.78 1.76 -19.11
C PRO A 88 3.29 0.78 -18.04
N HIS A 89 2.24 0.01 -18.35
CA HIS A 89 1.71 -1.01 -17.46
C HIS A 89 2.73 -2.12 -17.16
N ALA A 90 3.43 -2.62 -18.18
CA ALA A 90 4.44 -3.68 -17.97
C ALA A 90 5.64 -3.21 -17.16
N LEU A 91 6.01 -1.93 -17.28
CA LEU A 91 7.00 -1.29 -16.42
C LEU A 91 6.47 -1.10 -14.99
N HIS A 92 5.17 -0.89 -14.81
CA HIS A 92 4.57 -0.71 -13.48
C HIS A 92 4.47 -2.01 -12.69
N MET A 93 3.94 -3.06 -13.33
CA MET A 93 3.53 -4.32 -12.68
C MET A 93 4.59 -4.95 -11.75
N PRO A 94 5.90 -4.97 -12.06
CA PRO A 94 6.91 -5.47 -11.12
C PRO A 94 6.87 -4.82 -9.73
N SER A 95 6.44 -3.55 -9.66
CA SER A 95 6.36 -2.81 -8.41
C SER A 95 5.36 -3.37 -7.42
N HIS A 96 4.33 -4.09 -7.87
CA HIS A 96 3.40 -4.80 -7.00
C HIS A 96 4.17 -5.81 -6.13
N THR A 97 4.88 -6.73 -6.77
CA THR A 97 5.72 -7.73 -6.08
C THR A 97 6.83 -7.07 -5.25
N PHE A 98 7.54 -6.09 -5.81
CA PHE A 98 8.64 -5.42 -5.09
C PHE A 98 8.14 -4.69 -3.84
N THR A 99 6.97 -4.06 -3.90
CA THR A 99 6.34 -3.39 -2.76
C THR A 99 5.91 -4.39 -1.69
N ARG A 100 5.32 -5.54 -2.07
CA ARG A 100 4.94 -6.60 -1.11
C ARG A 100 6.14 -7.25 -0.43
N LEU A 101 7.29 -7.31 -1.10
CA LEU A 101 8.53 -7.91 -0.55
C LEU A 101 9.48 -6.88 0.08
N GLY A 102 9.13 -5.60 0.07
CA GLY A 102 9.97 -4.54 0.62
C GLY A 102 11.25 -4.28 -0.18
N TYR A 103 11.25 -4.58 -1.48
CA TYR A 103 12.32 -4.22 -2.43
C TYR A 103 12.11 -2.80 -2.96
N TRP A 104 12.19 -1.82 -2.06
CA TRP A 104 11.79 -0.45 -2.32
C TRP A 104 12.55 0.23 -3.46
N GLN A 105 13.86 -0.03 -3.61
CA GLN A 105 14.64 0.57 -4.69
C GLN A 105 14.24 0.02 -6.07
N ASP A 106 13.89 -1.26 -6.15
CA ASP A 106 13.39 -1.87 -7.38
C ASP A 106 11.99 -1.33 -7.72
N SER A 107 11.12 -1.18 -6.70
CA SER A 107 9.80 -0.54 -6.85
C SER A 107 9.90 0.91 -7.33
N ILE A 108 10.84 1.70 -6.78
CA ILE A 108 11.12 3.07 -7.25
C ILE A 108 11.56 3.04 -8.72
N GLY A 109 12.55 2.22 -9.06
CA GLY A 109 13.13 2.20 -10.40
C GLY A 109 12.10 1.89 -11.49
N THR A 110 11.26 0.88 -11.26
CA THR A 110 10.27 0.45 -12.24
C THR A 110 9.13 1.47 -12.40
N ASN A 111 8.70 2.13 -11.31
CA ASN A 111 7.67 3.17 -11.37
C ASN A 111 8.17 4.49 -11.97
N VAL A 112 9.45 4.85 -11.78
CA VAL A 112 10.05 6.01 -12.49
C VAL A 112 9.94 5.81 -14.00
N LEU A 113 10.27 4.61 -14.49
CA LEU A 113 10.20 4.29 -15.91
C LEU A 113 8.75 4.25 -16.39
N SER A 114 7.86 3.61 -15.63
CA SER A 114 6.43 3.54 -15.96
C SER A 114 5.78 4.92 -16.06
N ALA A 115 5.95 5.77 -15.05
CA ALA A 115 5.38 7.12 -15.05
C ALA A 115 5.92 7.98 -16.21
N ALA A 116 7.20 7.82 -16.56
CA ALA A 116 7.79 8.51 -17.71
C ALA A 116 7.19 8.04 -19.05
N ALA A 117 7.02 6.72 -19.21
CA ALA A 117 6.39 6.14 -20.40
C ALA A 117 4.91 6.54 -20.51
N ALA A 118 4.15 6.43 -19.42
CA ALA A 118 2.74 6.83 -19.36
C ALA A 118 2.55 8.32 -19.74
N ARG A 119 3.41 9.20 -19.21
CA ARG A 119 3.40 10.63 -19.55
C ARG A 119 3.61 10.87 -21.03
N LYS A 120 4.57 10.16 -21.65
CA LYS A 120 4.86 10.29 -23.09
C LYS A 120 3.67 9.88 -23.94
N GLU A 121 2.96 8.83 -23.54
CA GLU A 121 1.79 8.30 -24.25
C GLU A 121 0.46 9.00 -23.86
N GLY A 122 0.48 9.99 -22.96
CA GLY A 122 -0.72 10.67 -22.48
C GLY A 122 -1.64 9.81 -21.60
N GLN A 123 -1.15 8.69 -21.07
CA GLN A 123 -1.91 7.75 -20.25
C GLN A 123 -1.91 8.18 -18.78
N LEU A 124 -2.66 9.23 -18.46
CA LEU A 124 -2.61 9.86 -17.13
C LEU A 124 -3.06 8.92 -15.98
N GLY A 125 -3.95 7.96 -16.24
CA GLY A 125 -4.34 6.96 -15.25
C GLY A 125 -3.17 6.05 -14.85
N GLU A 126 -2.41 5.55 -15.84
CA GLU A 126 -1.17 4.80 -15.64
C GLU A 126 -0.11 5.63 -14.92
N GLU A 127 0.05 6.89 -15.34
CA GLU A 127 1.01 7.80 -14.71
C GLU A 127 0.71 7.96 -13.22
N LEU A 128 -0.53 8.32 -12.87
CA LEU A 128 -0.95 8.52 -11.48
C LEU A 128 -0.81 7.24 -10.65
N HIS A 129 -1.17 6.08 -11.21
CA HIS A 129 -1.04 4.80 -10.52
C HIS A 129 0.44 4.47 -10.20
N ALA A 130 1.34 4.65 -11.17
CA ALA A 130 2.76 4.48 -10.95
C ALA A 130 3.33 5.48 -9.93
N LEU A 131 2.86 6.74 -9.96
CA LEU A 131 3.28 7.79 -9.03
C LEU A 131 2.89 7.48 -7.56
N ASP A 132 1.76 6.83 -7.29
CA ASP A 132 1.38 6.42 -5.92
C ASP A 132 2.35 5.38 -5.35
N TYR A 133 2.65 4.32 -6.11
CA TYR A 133 3.64 3.32 -5.71
C TYR A 133 5.03 3.95 -5.55
N GLN A 134 5.40 4.87 -6.45
CA GLN A 134 6.67 5.59 -6.38
C GLN A 134 6.79 6.42 -5.09
N VAL A 135 5.76 7.21 -4.76
CA VAL A 135 5.72 8.02 -3.52
C VAL A 135 5.82 7.13 -2.31
N TYR A 136 5.04 6.05 -2.27
CA TYR A 136 5.08 5.11 -1.16
C TYR A 136 6.50 4.55 -0.96
N ALA A 137 7.15 4.06 -2.03
CA ALA A 137 8.50 3.50 -1.93
C ALA A 137 9.58 4.54 -1.57
N TYR A 138 9.46 5.78 -2.04
CA TYR A 138 10.33 6.88 -1.58
C TYR A 138 10.18 7.12 -0.08
N LEU A 139 8.94 7.12 0.42
CA LEU A 139 8.67 7.33 1.84
C LEU A 139 9.20 6.17 2.71
N GLN A 140 9.18 4.93 2.22
CA GLN A 140 9.76 3.77 2.91
C GLN A 140 11.29 3.80 2.98
N THR A 141 11.95 4.61 2.15
CA THR A 141 13.41 4.72 2.10
C THR A 141 13.93 6.06 2.62
N GLY A 142 13.06 6.90 3.19
CA GLY A 142 13.42 8.20 3.76
C GLY A 142 13.80 9.25 2.71
N GLN A 143 13.34 9.10 1.46
CA GLN A 143 13.56 10.03 0.35
C GLN A 143 12.41 11.04 0.24
N ASP A 144 12.21 11.82 1.30
CA ASP A 144 11.09 12.77 1.46
C ASP A 144 11.05 13.84 0.38
N ARG A 145 12.22 14.37 -0.02
CA ARG A 145 12.33 15.35 -1.10
C ARG A 145 11.89 14.79 -2.44
N ALA A 146 12.16 13.51 -2.71
CA ALA A 146 11.71 12.86 -3.93
C ALA A 146 10.20 12.64 -3.92
N ALA A 147 9.65 12.13 -2.80
CA ALA A 147 8.21 12.02 -2.62
C ALA A 147 7.50 13.39 -2.76
N LYS A 148 8.08 14.45 -2.17
CA LYS A 148 7.53 15.81 -2.28
C LYS A 148 7.43 16.30 -3.71
N ARG A 149 8.44 16.04 -4.56
CA ARG A 149 8.39 16.44 -5.97
C ARG A 149 7.20 15.82 -6.72
N VAL A 150 6.83 14.59 -6.37
CA VAL A 150 5.64 13.95 -6.94
C VAL A 150 4.37 14.64 -6.44
N VAL A 151 4.25 14.89 -5.13
CA VAL A 151 3.11 15.63 -4.54
C VAL A 151 2.94 16.99 -5.22
N ASP A 152 4.04 17.74 -5.38
CA ASP A 152 4.05 19.08 -5.96
C ASP A 152 3.70 19.08 -7.47
N SER A 153 3.79 17.93 -8.14
CA SER A 153 3.41 17.78 -9.56
C SER A 153 1.91 17.55 -9.76
N LEU A 154 1.19 17.07 -8.73
CA LEU A 154 -0.22 16.70 -8.85
C LEU A 154 -1.14 17.82 -9.35
N PRO A 155 -0.99 19.10 -8.92
CA PRO A 155 -1.82 20.19 -9.42
C PRO A 155 -1.70 20.42 -10.93
N GLN A 156 -0.60 19.98 -11.55
CA GLN A 156 -0.42 20.05 -13.01
C GLN A 156 -1.01 18.84 -13.75
N ILE A 157 -1.24 17.73 -13.05
CA ILE A 157 -1.75 16.47 -13.62
C ILE A 157 -3.28 16.40 -13.45
N ALA A 158 -3.78 16.67 -12.25
CA ALA A 158 -5.17 16.47 -11.86
C ALA A 158 -6.19 17.15 -12.80
N PRO A 159 -6.01 18.41 -13.25
CA PRO A 159 -6.98 19.07 -14.14
C PRO A 159 -7.09 18.44 -15.54
N ARG A 160 -6.09 17.64 -15.95
CA ARG A 160 -6.05 16.98 -17.26
C ARG A 160 -6.55 15.54 -17.21
N PHE A 161 -6.74 14.99 -16.02
CA PHE A 161 -7.13 13.60 -15.83
C PHE A 161 -8.65 13.44 -15.91
N ASP A 162 -9.11 12.59 -16.84
CA ASP A 162 -10.51 12.15 -16.93
C ASP A 162 -10.62 10.68 -16.50
N PRO A 163 -11.30 10.36 -15.38
CA PRO A 163 -11.46 8.99 -14.91
C PRO A 163 -12.41 8.13 -15.75
N ASN A 164 -13.08 8.69 -16.76
CA ASN A 164 -13.89 7.94 -17.72
C ASN A 164 -13.15 7.59 -19.01
N LEU A 165 -12.01 8.24 -19.27
CA LEU A 165 -11.21 7.96 -20.45
C LEU A 165 -10.42 6.66 -20.26
N VAL A 166 -10.68 5.67 -21.10
CA VAL A 166 -9.90 4.44 -21.13
C VAL A 166 -8.62 4.70 -21.92
N ALA A 167 -7.53 5.01 -21.22
CA ALA A 167 -6.20 5.23 -21.77
C ALA A 167 -5.16 4.45 -20.97
N GLY A 168 -4.74 3.29 -21.48
CA GLY A 168 -3.89 2.33 -20.75
C GLY A 168 -4.69 1.17 -20.15
N ALA A 169 -4.03 0.36 -19.33
CA ALA A 169 -4.60 -0.79 -18.62
C ALA A 169 -5.05 -0.44 -17.19
N ALA A 170 -4.47 0.58 -16.55
CA ALA A 170 -4.89 1.07 -15.25
C ALA A 170 -6.32 1.67 -15.32
N PRO A 171 -7.24 1.26 -14.42
CA PRO A 171 -8.59 1.81 -14.42
C PRO A 171 -8.59 3.27 -13.93
N GLY A 172 -9.55 4.09 -14.39
CA GLY A 172 -9.66 5.48 -13.94
C GLY A 172 -9.84 5.64 -12.42
N SER A 173 -10.42 4.64 -11.76
CA SER A 173 -10.48 4.58 -10.29
C SER A 173 -9.10 4.58 -9.62
N ALA A 174 -8.07 3.99 -10.25
CA ALA A 174 -6.71 4.00 -9.73
C ALA A 174 -6.07 5.39 -9.79
N GLY A 175 -6.35 6.17 -10.83
CA GLY A 175 -5.92 7.57 -10.91
C GLY A 175 -6.60 8.45 -9.85
N VAL A 176 -7.90 8.28 -9.61
CA VAL A 176 -8.61 9.01 -8.55
C VAL A 176 -8.08 8.62 -7.17
N PHE A 177 -7.86 7.33 -6.93
CA PHE A 177 -7.26 6.84 -5.70
C PHE A 177 -5.88 7.47 -5.46
N ALA A 178 -5.00 7.46 -6.48
CA ALA A 178 -3.67 8.03 -6.38
C ALA A 178 -3.68 9.54 -6.05
N LEU A 179 -4.59 10.32 -6.65
CA LEU A 179 -4.72 11.75 -6.35
C LEU A 179 -5.06 12.04 -4.89
N ALA A 180 -5.86 11.18 -4.24
CA ALA A 180 -6.17 11.30 -2.82
C ALA A 180 -5.08 10.68 -1.92
N ALA A 181 -4.54 9.53 -2.30
CA ALA A 181 -3.58 8.78 -1.50
C ALA A 181 -2.19 9.44 -1.44
N ILE A 182 -1.69 10.02 -2.54
CA ILE A 182 -0.33 10.58 -2.59
C ILE A 182 -0.10 11.68 -1.53
N PRO A 183 -0.94 12.73 -1.42
CA PRO A 183 -0.78 13.74 -0.37
C PRO A 183 -0.96 13.14 1.03
N ALA A 184 -1.91 12.21 1.18
CA ALA A 184 -2.20 11.55 2.45
C ALA A 184 -1.02 10.71 2.95
N ARG A 185 -0.43 9.86 2.10
CA ARG A 185 0.81 9.12 2.39
C ARG A 185 1.95 10.05 2.74
N TYR A 186 2.15 11.11 1.95
CA TYR A 186 3.23 12.06 2.19
C TYR A 186 3.13 12.74 3.57
N ALA A 187 1.92 13.00 4.05
CA ALA A 187 1.71 13.53 5.40
C ALA A 187 1.87 12.45 6.49
N MET A 188 1.17 11.32 6.35
CA MET A 188 1.10 10.29 7.39
C MET A 188 2.41 9.54 7.59
N GLU A 189 3.08 9.11 6.52
CA GLU A 189 4.33 8.32 6.61
C GLU A 189 5.45 9.12 7.29
N ARG A 190 5.46 10.44 7.12
CA ARG A 190 6.41 11.35 7.79
C ARG A 190 5.99 11.76 9.20
N GLY A 191 4.81 11.32 9.66
CA GLY A 191 4.24 11.75 10.94
C GLY A 191 3.91 13.25 10.99
N ALA A 192 3.67 13.88 9.83
CA ALA A 192 3.32 15.29 9.72
C ALA A 192 1.82 15.51 10.01
N TRP A 193 1.40 15.18 11.23
CA TRP A 193 -0.02 15.11 11.62
C TRP A 193 -0.78 16.42 11.42
N ALA A 194 -0.14 17.56 11.70
CA ALA A 194 -0.73 18.88 11.45
C ALA A 194 -0.96 19.17 9.96
N ALA A 195 -0.14 18.60 9.07
CA ALA A 195 -0.37 18.68 7.63
C ALA A 195 -1.48 17.71 7.20
N ALA A 196 -1.49 16.49 7.74
CA ALA A 196 -2.53 15.50 7.47
C ALA A 196 -3.93 16.01 7.84
N ALA A 197 -4.07 16.70 8.98
CA ALA A 197 -5.30 17.32 9.45
C ALA A 197 -5.88 18.38 8.48
N LYS A 198 -5.03 18.99 7.66
CA LYS A 198 -5.35 20.12 6.78
C LYS A 198 -5.39 19.77 5.29
N LEU A 199 -5.38 18.47 4.94
CA LEU A 199 -5.46 18.06 3.55
C LEU A 199 -6.80 18.47 2.93
N ASP A 200 -6.76 18.94 1.69
CA ASP A 200 -7.96 19.30 0.93
C ASP A 200 -8.68 18.04 0.46
N VAL A 201 -9.96 17.95 0.81
CA VAL A 201 -10.83 16.86 0.38
C VAL A 201 -11.42 17.19 -0.97
N HIS A 202 -11.23 16.29 -1.93
CA HIS A 202 -11.82 16.37 -3.26
C HIS A 202 -12.84 15.26 -3.39
N ALA A 203 -14.12 15.62 -3.31
CA ALA A 203 -15.19 14.64 -3.47
C ALA A 203 -15.14 14.02 -4.87
N SER A 204 -15.34 12.71 -4.96
CA SER A 204 -15.38 11.97 -6.21
C SER A 204 -16.54 10.99 -6.23
N ARG A 205 -16.79 10.38 -7.39
CA ARG A 205 -17.75 9.26 -7.48
C ARG A 205 -17.25 7.95 -6.85
N PHE A 206 -16.02 7.95 -6.31
CA PHE A 206 -15.36 6.78 -5.73
C PHE A 206 -15.16 7.03 -4.23
N PRO A 207 -16.15 6.73 -3.37
CA PRO A 207 -16.08 7.03 -1.93
C PRO A 207 -14.84 6.47 -1.22
N PHE A 208 -14.32 5.34 -1.69
CA PHE A 208 -13.10 4.74 -1.13
C PHE A 208 -11.83 5.55 -1.40
N ALA A 209 -11.78 6.34 -2.48
CA ALA A 209 -10.67 7.24 -2.75
C ALA A 209 -10.75 8.46 -1.83
N ASP A 210 -11.95 9.05 -1.69
CA ASP A 210 -12.20 10.19 -0.81
C ASP A 210 -11.86 9.86 0.65
N ALA A 211 -12.11 8.61 1.07
CA ALA A 211 -11.77 8.11 2.39
C ALA A 211 -10.28 8.22 2.73
N MET A 212 -9.37 8.15 1.75
CA MET A 212 -7.92 8.30 1.99
C MET A 212 -7.61 9.65 2.65
N THR A 213 -8.19 10.72 2.13
CA THR A 213 -7.98 12.07 2.66
C THR A 213 -8.68 12.24 4.00
N TRP A 214 -9.92 11.75 4.14
CA TRP A 214 -10.65 11.82 5.41
C TRP A 214 -9.97 11.04 6.53
N PHE A 215 -9.42 9.87 6.23
CA PHE A 215 -8.65 9.07 7.18
C PHE A 215 -7.40 9.81 7.67
N ALA A 216 -6.62 10.37 6.74
CA ALA A 216 -5.45 11.18 7.10
C ALA A 216 -5.83 12.41 7.94
N ARG A 217 -6.95 13.08 7.62
CA ARG A 217 -7.47 14.20 8.42
C ARG A 217 -7.88 13.77 9.82
N ALA A 218 -8.60 12.65 9.94
CA ALA A 218 -9.09 12.15 11.22
C ALA A 218 -7.94 11.78 12.16
N VAL A 219 -7.00 10.96 11.68
CA VAL A 219 -5.81 10.58 12.45
C VAL A 219 -4.94 11.80 12.73
N GLY A 220 -4.70 12.67 11.73
CA GLY A 220 -3.95 13.91 11.90
C GLY A 220 -4.51 14.79 13.01
N SER A 221 -5.82 15.03 12.98
CA SER A 221 -6.54 15.86 13.95
C SER A 221 -6.49 15.25 15.35
N ALA A 222 -6.73 13.94 15.47
CA ALA A 222 -6.63 13.24 16.75
C ALA A 222 -5.21 13.34 17.34
N ARG A 223 -4.19 13.13 16.50
CA ARG A 223 -2.76 13.21 16.87
C ARG A 223 -2.31 14.63 17.24
N THR A 224 -2.99 15.66 16.75
CA THR A 224 -2.79 17.06 17.16
C THR A 224 -3.76 17.54 18.24
N LYS A 225 -4.58 16.64 18.80
CA LYS A 225 -5.60 16.91 19.84
C LYS A 225 -6.71 17.88 19.41
N ASP A 226 -6.96 18.01 18.11
CA ASP A 226 -8.15 18.68 17.60
C ASP A 226 -9.31 17.67 17.56
N VAL A 227 -9.93 17.49 18.73
CA VAL A 227 -11.02 16.52 18.96
C VAL A 227 -12.23 16.80 18.06
N ALA A 228 -12.57 18.06 17.86
CA ALA A 228 -13.72 18.44 17.05
C ALA A 228 -13.50 18.10 15.56
N ALA A 229 -12.33 18.45 15.01
CA ALA A 229 -12.00 18.10 13.64
C ALA A 229 -11.86 16.60 13.43
N ALA A 230 -11.31 15.87 14.41
CA ALA A 230 -11.21 14.42 14.36
C ALA A 230 -12.59 13.74 14.31
N ARG A 231 -13.53 14.14 15.19
CA ARG A 231 -14.91 13.65 15.19
C ARG A 231 -15.61 13.91 13.85
N ALA A 232 -15.52 15.15 13.34
CA ALA A 232 -16.12 15.49 12.06
C ALA A 232 -15.57 14.64 10.90
N ALA A 233 -14.26 14.38 10.86
CA ALA A 233 -13.68 13.52 9.84
C ALA A 233 -14.07 12.03 9.99
N ILE A 234 -14.26 11.54 11.22
CA ILE A 234 -14.78 10.19 11.49
C ILE A 234 -16.24 10.05 11.01
N ASP A 235 -17.05 11.09 11.19
CA ASP A 235 -18.43 11.11 10.71
C ASP A 235 -18.49 11.04 9.17
N GLU A 236 -17.56 11.70 8.47
CA GLU A 236 -17.44 11.58 7.01
C GLU A 236 -17.02 10.16 6.59
N LEU A 237 -16.07 9.52 7.29
CA LEU A 237 -15.73 8.11 7.04
C LEU A 237 -16.93 7.18 7.26
N GLN A 238 -17.80 7.46 8.24
CA GLN A 238 -19.04 6.70 8.44
C GLN A 238 -19.98 6.85 7.24
N LYS A 239 -20.23 8.08 6.77
CA LYS A 239 -21.07 8.32 5.59
C LYS A 239 -20.57 7.60 4.33
N LEU A 240 -19.25 7.61 4.11
CA LEU A 240 -18.62 6.92 2.99
C LEU A 240 -18.76 5.38 3.12
N THR A 241 -18.61 4.85 4.34
CA THR A 241 -18.85 3.43 4.64
C THR A 241 -20.30 3.04 4.30
N ASP A 242 -21.28 3.85 4.71
CA ASP A 242 -22.69 3.60 4.47
C ASP A 242 -23.02 3.65 2.97
N SER A 243 -22.46 4.62 2.25
CA SER A 243 -22.61 4.75 0.79
C SER A 243 -22.06 3.53 0.04
N LEU A 244 -20.86 3.05 0.40
CA LEU A 244 -20.26 1.86 -0.20
C LEU A 244 -21.07 0.60 0.10
N THR A 245 -21.58 0.49 1.32
CA THR A 245 -22.44 -0.63 1.73
C THR A 245 -23.73 -0.66 0.91
N GLN A 246 -24.39 0.48 0.74
CA GLN A 246 -25.61 0.61 -0.07
C GLN A 246 -25.36 0.31 -1.55
N ALA A 247 -24.17 0.65 -2.06
CA ALA A 247 -23.75 0.33 -3.42
C ALA A 247 -23.35 -1.14 -3.64
N GLY A 248 -23.29 -1.96 -2.57
CA GLY A 248 -22.83 -3.35 -2.65
C GLY A 248 -21.32 -3.52 -2.77
N GLU A 249 -20.54 -2.44 -2.60
CA GLU A 249 -19.07 -2.40 -2.67
C GLU A 249 -18.45 -2.93 -1.37
N ARG A 250 -18.76 -4.19 -1.01
CA ARG A 250 -18.45 -4.79 0.29
C ARG A 250 -16.98 -4.68 0.69
N TYR A 251 -16.07 -4.92 -0.25
CA TYR A 251 -14.63 -4.81 -0.01
C TYR A 251 -14.26 -3.40 0.46
N TRP A 252 -14.66 -2.39 -0.31
CA TRP A 252 -14.32 -1.01 -0.01
C TRP A 252 -15.03 -0.49 1.24
N ALA A 253 -16.28 -0.91 1.48
CA ALA A 253 -16.98 -0.60 2.72
C ALA A 253 -16.19 -1.10 3.94
N GLU A 254 -15.64 -2.33 3.89
CA GLU A 254 -14.81 -2.87 4.95
C GLU A 254 -13.52 -2.06 5.15
N GLN A 255 -12.83 -1.69 4.07
CA GLN A 255 -11.60 -0.90 4.15
C GLN A 255 -11.82 0.49 4.78
N VAL A 256 -12.91 1.17 4.42
CA VAL A 256 -13.25 2.47 5.02
C VAL A 256 -13.71 2.31 6.47
N ALA A 257 -14.42 1.22 6.79
CA ALA A 257 -14.81 0.92 8.17
C ALA A 257 -13.60 0.65 9.08
N ILE A 258 -12.55 -0.01 8.58
CA ILE A 258 -11.27 -0.20 9.30
C ILE A 258 -10.60 1.16 9.56
N GLN A 259 -10.46 2.01 8.53
CA GLN A 259 -9.91 3.36 8.67
C GLN A 259 -10.68 4.21 9.70
N ARG A 260 -12.02 4.07 9.74
CA ARG A 260 -12.87 4.72 10.74
C ARG A 260 -12.56 4.22 12.15
N LEU A 261 -12.35 2.91 12.35
CA LEU A 261 -11.98 2.35 13.65
C LEU A 261 -10.60 2.84 14.10
N ASP A 262 -9.61 2.82 13.20
CA ASP A 262 -8.26 3.34 13.47
C ASP A 262 -8.32 4.80 13.94
N ALA A 263 -9.08 5.64 13.22
CA ALA A 263 -9.26 7.04 13.57
C ALA A 263 -10.01 7.21 14.90
N THR A 264 -11.06 6.41 15.14
CA THR A 264 -11.84 6.41 16.40
C THR A 264 -10.96 6.06 17.58
N ALA A 265 -10.08 5.06 17.44
CA ALA A 265 -9.15 4.67 18.48
C ALA A 265 -8.14 5.77 18.81
N TRP A 266 -7.56 6.42 17.80
CA TRP A 266 -6.67 7.56 18.01
C TRP A 266 -7.39 8.77 18.64
N LEU A 267 -8.66 8.99 18.31
CA LEU A 267 -9.49 10.00 18.96
C LEU A 267 -9.71 9.66 20.44
N ALA A 268 -10.09 8.43 20.77
CA ALA A 268 -10.27 7.99 22.15
C ALA A 268 -8.99 8.20 22.98
N LEU A 269 -7.82 7.94 22.40
CA LEU A 269 -6.53 8.23 23.06
C LEU A 269 -6.34 9.74 23.28
N ALA A 270 -6.66 10.58 22.30
CA ALA A 270 -6.59 12.03 22.42
C ALA A 270 -7.54 12.60 23.50
N GLU A 271 -8.67 11.91 23.73
CA GLU A 271 -9.64 12.18 24.79
C GLU A 271 -9.27 11.56 26.15
N ALA A 272 -8.05 11.02 26.28
CA ALA A 272 -7.55 10.36 27.48
C ALA A 272 -8.37 9.13 27.92
N LYS A 273 -8.86 8.35 26.96
CA LYS A 273 -9.58 7.07 27.17
C LYS A 273 -8.75 5.89 26.65
N PRO A 274 -7.65 5.52 27.34
CA PRO A 274 -6.68 4.56 26.80
C PRO A 274 -7.25 3.14 26.62
N ASP A 275 -8.15 2.69 27.49
CA ASP A 275 -8.72 1.34 27.40
C ASP A 275 -9.65 1.19 26.19
N GLU A 276 -10.50 2.20 25.96
CA GLU A 276 -11.35 2.28 24.76
C GLU A 276 -10.52 2.38 23.49
N ALA A 277 -9.46 3.20 23.50
CA ALA A 277 -8.55 3.35 22.39
C ALA A 277 -7.87 2.02 22.02
N LEU A 278 -7.31 1.32 23.01
CA LEU A 278 -6.65 0.03 22.78
C LEU A 278 -7.62 -1.05 22.32
N SER A 279 -8.81 -1.13 22.92
CA SER A 279 -9.84 -2.09 22.52
C SER A 279 -10.26 -1.87 21.05
N THR A 280 -10.58 -0.62 20.70
CA THR A 280 -11.00 -0.25 19.33
C THR A 280 -9.90 -0.52 18.31
N MET A 281 -8.65 -0.17 18.64
CA MET A 281 -7.51 -0.38 17.74
C MET A 281 -7.19 -1.86 17.52
N ARG A 282 -7.38 -2.72 18.53
CA ARG A 282 -7.26 -4.18 18.37
C ARG A 282 -8.31 -4.73 17.41
N THR A 283 -9.55 -4.27 17.52
CA THR A 283 -10.61 -4.64 16.57
C THR A 283 -10.27 -4.19 15.15
N ALA A 284 -9.72 -2.99 14.96
CA ALA A 284 -9.28 -2.53 13.65
C ALA A 284 -8.19 -3.45 13.07
N ALA A 285 -7.19 -3.80 13.87
CA ALA A 285 -6.10 -4.70 13.47
C ALA A 285 -6.60 -6.10 13.08
N GLU A 286 -7.50 -6.70 13.87
CA GLU A 286 -8.07 -8.02 13.58
C GLU A 286 -8.91 -8.01 12.30
N ARG A 287 -9.69 -6.94 12.07
CA ARG A 287 -10.45 -6.77 10.84
C ARG A 287 -9.55 -6.59 9.62
N GLU A 288 -8.49 -5.78 9.72
CA GLU A 288 -7.55 -5.59 8.62
C GLU A 288 -6.83 -6.90 8.25
N ASP A 289 -6.43 -7.71 9.22
CA ASP A 289 -5.81 -9.03 8.98
C ASP A 289 -6.75 -10.00 8.26
N ALA A 290 -8.05 -9.89 8.46
CA ALA A 290 -9.05 -10.69 7.75
C ALA A 290 -9.23 -10.28 6.28
N THR A 291 -8.70 -9.12 5.86
CA THR A 291 -8.82 -8.60 4.49
C THR A 291 -7.56 -8.84 3.65
N GLU A 292 -7.68 -8.71 2.33
CA GLU A 292 -6.55 -8.62 1.40
C GLU A 292 -6.52 -7.26 0.69
N LYS A 293 -5.42 -6.99 -0.02
CA LYS A 293 -5.23 -5.76 -0.79
C LYS A 293 -5.94 -5.85 -2.16
N SER A 294 -6.49 -4.72 -2.62
CA SER A 294 -6.83 -4.48 -4.03
C SER A 294 -5.61 -4.07 -4.84
N ALA A 295 -5.52 -4.51 -6.10
CA ALA A 295 -4.44 -4.11 -7.02
C ALA A 295 -4.35 -2.58 -7.22
N ILE A 296 -5.43 -1.84 -7.00
CA ILE A 296 -5.49 -0.37 -7.15
C ILE A 296 -4.54 0.37 -6.19
N THR A 297 -4.18 -0.22 -5.05
CA THR A 297 -3.40 0.46 -3.99
C THR A 297 -2.07 -0.25 -3.71
N PRO A 298 -0.97 0.45 -3.41
CA PRO A 298 0.25 -0.21 -2.93
C PRO A 298 0.10 -0.81 -1.51
N GLY A 299 -0.96 -0.46 -0.76
CA GLY A 299 -1.26 -0.89 0.60
C GLY A 299 -2.04 0.16 1.40
N PRO A 300 -2.45 -0.10 2.64
CA PRO A 300 -3.10 0.91 3.49
C PRO A 300 -2.20 2.15 3.67
N LEU A 301 -2.78 3.30 4.05
CA LEU A 301 -1.98 4.50 4.37
C LEU A 301 -1.09 4.28 5.60
N ALA A 302 -1.58 3.50 6.56
CA ALA A 302 -0.84 2.96 7.68
C ALA A 302 -1.54 1.65 8.12
N PRO A 303 -0.83 0.52 8.26
CA PRO A 303 -1.42 -0.71 8.78
C PRO A 303 -1.97 -0.51 10.20
N ALA A 304 -3.12 -1.11 10.49
CA ALA A 304 -3.79 -0.99 11.79
C ALA A 304 -2.92 -1.52 12.94
N ARG A 305 -2.17 -2.62 12.73
CA ARG A 305 -1.18 -3.11 13.71
C ARG A 305 -0.01 -2.16 13.94
N GLU A 306 0.44 -1.44 12.90
CA GLU A 306 1.47 -0.41 13.06
C GLU A 306 0.94 0.75 13.93
N LEU A 307 -0.29 1.21 13.67
CA LEU A 307 -0.96 2.23 14.47
C LEU A 307 -1.17 1.79 15.92
N LEU A 308 -1.52 0.52 16.15
CA LEU A 308 -1.60 -0.08 17.48
C LEU A 308 -0.24 -0.09 18.19
N GLY A 309 0.82 -0.49 17.49
CA GLY A 309 2.18 -0.47 18.02
C GLY A 309 2.63 0.94 18.44
N GLU A 310 2.32 1.94 17.61
CA GLU A 310 2.60 3.35 17.93
C GLU A 310 1.81 3.84 19.15
N MET A 311 0.53 3.47 19.26
CA MET A 311 -0.32 3.79 20.42
C MET A 311 0.23 3.17 21.70
N LEU A 312 0.62 1.89 21.65
CA LEU A 312 1.23 1.17 22.76
C LEU A 312 2.55 1.82 23.20
N LEU A 313 3.39 2.29 22.25
CA LEU A 313 4.58 3.08 22.59
C LEU A 313 4.24 4.38 23.32
N GLN A 314 3.22 5.12 22.89
CA GLN A 314 2.78 6.34 23.58
C GLN A 314 2.28 6.06 24.99
N LEU A 315 1.63 4.92 25.20
CA LEU A 315 1.18 4.44 26.51
C LEU A 315 2.27 3.75 27.32
N LYS A 316 3.54 3.83 26.87
CA LYS A 316 4.71 3.25 27.55
C LYS A 316 4.59 1.72 27.73
N GLN A 317 3.99 1.03 26.76
CA GLN A 317 3.87 -0.42 26.67
C GLN A 317 4.77 -0.98 25.55
N PRO A 318 6.11 -0.96 25.70
CA PRO A 318 7.04 -1.32 24.64
C PRO A 318 6.99 -2.80 24.23
N LYS A 319 6.83 -3.72 25.19
CA LYS A 319 6.80 -5.15 24.89
C LYS A 319 5.58 -5.54 24.01
N PRO A 320 4.34 -5.13 24.34
CA PRO A 320 3.21 -5.28 23.43
C PRO A 320 3.42 -4.56 22.09
N ALA A 321 3.96 -3.34 22.09
CA ALA A 321 4.20 -2.59 20.86
C ALA A 321 5.11 -3.34 19.88
N LEU A 322 6.19 -3.96 20.40
CA LEU A 322 7.12 -4.76 19.60
C LEU A 322 6.39 -5.88 18.87
N ALA A 323 5.48 -6.59 19.54
CA ALA A 323 4.73 -7.69 18.93
C ALA A 323 3.89 -7.21 17.73
N GLU A 324 3.26 -6.05 17.82
CA GLU A 324 2.44 -5.50 16.73
C GLU A 324 3.30 -5.02 15.55
N PHE A 325 4.48 -4.43 15.81
CA PHE A 325 5.41 -4.07 14.74
C PHE A 325 6.01 -5.31 14.06
N GLU A 326 6.34 -6.36 14.81
CA GLU A 326 6.83 -7.62 14.25
C GLU A 326 5.76 -8.32 13.41
N ALA A 327 4.51 -8.32 13.87
CA ALA A 327 3.36 -8.80 13.07
C ALA A 327 3.20 -7.99 11.78
N THR A 328 3.37 -6.66 11.85
CA THR A 328 3.38 -5.80 10.66
C THR A 328 4.51 -6.19 9.71
N LEU A 329 5.73 -6.36 10.21
CA LEU A 329 6.91 -6.69 9.38
C LEU A 329 6.85 -8.08 8.75
N ALA A 330 6.10 -9.00 9.34
CA ALA A 330 5.84 -10.31 8.73
C ALA A 330 4.99 -10.19 7.46
N ARG A 331 4.04 -9.25 7.41
CA ARG A 331 3.18 -9.00 6.23
C ARG A 331 3.75 -7.94 5.29
N GLU A 332 4.41 -6.93 5.83
CA GLU A 332 5.02 -5.80 5.09
C GLU A 332 6.53 -5.71 5.42
N PRO A 333 7.36 -6.59 4.84
CA PRO A 333 8.79 -6.57 5.06
C PRO A 333 9.40 -5.21 4.72
N ASN A 334 10.42 -4.83 5.49
CA ASN A 334 11.16 -3.58 5.30
C ASN A 334 10.33 -2.30 5.38
N ARG A 335 9.15 -2.31 5.99
CA ARG A 335 8.38 -1.08 6.23
C ARG A 335 9.11 -0.15 7.21
N PHE A 336 9.31 1.11 6.82
CA PHE A 336 10.11 2.11 7.55
C PHE A 336 9.63 2.31 8.98
N ARG A 337 8.32 2.58 9.14
CA ARG A 337 7.73 2.94 10.43
C ARG A 337 7.69 1.75 11.37
N ALA A 338 7.29 0.57 10.89
CA ALA A 338 7.35 -0.66 11.69
C ALA A 338 8.79 -1.02 12.12
N LEU A 339 9.79 -0.87 11.26
CA LEU A 339 11.20 -1.06 11.65
C LEU A 339 11.65 -0.04 12.71
N SER A 340 11.28 1.23 12.55
CA SER A 340 11.59 2.30 13.53
C SER A 340 10.91 2.03 14.87
N GLY A 341 9.62 1.69 14.82
CA GLY A 341 8.80 1.33 15.96
C GLY A 341 9.35 0.13 16.71
N ALA A 342 9.67 -0.97 16.01
CA ALA A 342 10.29 -2.16 16.58
C ALA A 342 11.66 -1.86 17.21
N ALA A 343 12.51 -1.08 16.54
CA ALA A 343 13.81 -0.67 17.08
C ALA A 343 13.67 0.15 18.37
N THR A 344 12.64 1.00 18.46
CA THR A 344 12.32 1.79 19.65
C THR A 344 11.72 0.93 20.76
N ALA A 345 10.78 0.04 20.42
CA ALA A 345 10.05 -0.82 21.35
C ALA A 345 10.92 -1.87 22.01
N ALA A 346 11.85 -2.47 21.27
CA ALA A 346 12.70 -3.54 21.78
C ALA A 346 13.80 -3.08 22.75
N LEU A 347 13.80 -1.81 23.20
CA LEU A 347 14.78 -1.25 24.14
C LEU A 347 16.22 -1.71 23.82
N GLN A 348 16.71 -1.38 22.61
CA GLN A 348 18.04 -1.74 22.06
C GLN A 348 18.11 -3.03 21.20
N ALA A 349 17.09 -3.38 20.40
CA ALA A 349 17.32 -4.34 19.31
C ALA A 349 18.13 -3.69 18.17
N GLY A 350 19.43 -3.97 18.15
CA GLY A 350 20.34 -3.49 17.10
C GLY A 350 19.93 -3.94 15.69
N ASP A 351 19.28 -5.09 15.54
CA ASP A 351 18.98 -5.67 14.22
C ASP A 351 17.93 -4.91 13.44
N ARG A 352 16.80 -4.55 14.06
CA ARG A 352 15.76 -3.75 13.40
C ARG A 352 16.27 -2.34 13.06
N ALA A 353 17.09 -1.76 13.94
CA ALA A 353 17.78 -0.50 13.66
C ALA A 353 18.74 -0.62 12.46
N ARG A 354 19.56 -1.68 12.42
CA ARG A 354 20.48 -1.96 11.28
C ARG A 354 19.71 -2.18 9.98
N GLN A 355 18.59 -2.90 10.03
CA GLN A 355 17.72 -3.13 8.88
C GLN A 355 17.13 -1.81 8.35
N LEU A 356 16.63 -0.94 9.25
CA LEU A 356 16.14 0.39 8.86
C LEU A 356 17.24 1.23 8.19
N ILE A 357 18.45 1.24 8.76
CA ILE A 357 19.60 1.95 8.19
C ILE A 357 19.92 1.43 6.78
N LYS A 358 19.88 0.11 6.58
CA LYS A 358 20.17 -0.53 5.29
C LYS A 358 19.17 -0.10 4.22
N ILE A 359 17.88 -0.12 4.50
CA ILE A 359 16.86 0.27 3.50
C ILE A 359 16.87 1.77 3.20
N CYS A 360 17.34 2.57 4.15
CA CYS A 360 17.49 4.02 4.04
C CYS A 360 18.88 4.46 3.56
N ALA A 361 19.61 3.61 2.84
CA ALA A 361 20.92 3.95 2.29
C ALA A 361 20.90 5.18 1.36
N ARG A 362 19.74 5.52 0.77
CA ARG A 362 19.53 6.69 -0.08
C ARG A 362 18.67 7.78 0.56
N ALA A 363 18.46 7.74 1.87
CA ALA A 363 17.65 8.75 2.57
C ALA A 363 18.22 10.16 2.45
N ASP A 364 17.35 11.16 2.59
CA ASP A 364 17.74 12.57 2.54
C ASP A 364 18.70 12.97 3.69
N VAL A 365 19.38 14.10 3.47
CA VAL A 365 20.21 14.78 4.49
C VAL A 365 19.70 16.21 4.68
N PRO A 366 19.31 16.63 5.91
CA PRO A 366 19.26 15.82 7.13
C PRO A 366 18.19 14.71 7.06
N ALA A 367 18.48 13.58 7.70
CA ALA A 367 17.59 12.44 7.76
C ALA A 367 16.42 12.67 8.74
N ARG A 368 15.33 11.90 8.57
CA ARG A 368 14.24 11.82 9.55
C ARG A 368 14.78 11.53 10.96
N ALA A 369 14.08 12.03 11.98
CA ALA A 369 14.44 11.82 13.39
C ALA A 369 14.52 10.32 13.74
N ASP A 370 13.58 9.52 13.22
CA ASP A 370 13.54 8.06 13.37
C ASP A 370 14.82 7.37 12.89
N LEU A 371 15.27 7.69 11.69
CA LEU A 371 16.50 7.13 11.13
C LEU A 371 17.74 7.59 11.92
N THR A 372 17.73 8.83 12.40
CA THR A 372 18.79 9.34 13.28
C THR A 372 18.82 8.58 14.62
N ALA A 373 17.65 8.29 15.20
CA ALA A 373 17.53 7.49 16.41
C ALA A 373 18.01 6.05 16.17
N ALA A 374 17.63 5.41 15.07
CA ALA A 374 18.08 4.07 14.70
C ALA A 374 19.60 3.98 14.57
N ARG A 375 20.25 4.98 13.96
CA ARG A 375 21.73 5.06 13.90
C ARG A 375 22.37 5.07 15.29
N ARG A 376 21.78 5.81 16.25
CA ARG A 376 22.26 5.82 17.65
C ARG A 376 22.05 4.48 18.35
N ILE A 377 20.91 3.81 18.12
CA ILE A 377 20.62 2.48 18.67
C ILE A 377 21.61 1.44 18.14
N ALA A 378 21.86 1.43 16.82
CA ALA A 378 22.80 0.51 16.20
C ALA A 378 24.23 0.69 16.76
N MET A 379 24.68 1.93 16.98
CA MET A 379 26.01 2.19 17.57
C MET A 379 26.15 1.70 19.02
N ARG A 380 25.07 1.70 19.81
CA ARG A 380 25.10 1.25 21.21
C ARG A 380 25.13 -0.27 21.35
N THR A 381 24.66 -1.00 20.34
CA THR A 381 24.51 -2.47 20.36
C THR A 381 25.65 -3.20 19.64
N SER A 382 26.64 -2.46 19.11
CA SER A 382 27.85 -2.99 18.49
C SER A 382 29.07 -2.99 19.43
N LYS A 383 28.87 -2.58 20.69
CA LYS A 383 29.81 -2.74 21.81
C LYS A 383 29.29 -3.84 22.70
#